data_AF-A0A3A5M1C5-F1
#
_entry.id   AF-A0A3A5M1C5-F1
#
_cell.length_a   1.000
_cell.length_b   1.000
_cell.length_c   1.000
_cell.angle_alpha   90.00
_cell.angle_beta   90.00
_cell.angle_gamma   90.00
#
_symmetry.space_group_name_H-M   'P 1'
#
loop_
_entity.id
_entity.type
_entity.pdbx_description
1 polymer ?
#
loop_
_entity_poly.entity_id
_entity_poly.type
_entity_poly.pdbx_seq_one_letter_code
_entity_poly.pdbx_strand_id
1 'polypeptide(L)'
;MTPSIDPQNLTPQQIELINEGRKLEGIDLSLFGYFGGPELQGACIGRMQLDEDGQLPASNYDSPEDRLKALVLAQLLRGALRQSVPIVLSGIFDDIFALRTIEAAGTDVQGYITSAGANVVSMLPSAYRRHYTADFMQRFAVVAAEVAAEFELGWDSPRTFAHELAAYCFARKGIRHADAEYDTNLGAVNLDRMTIGLLGDGTVLEETYFSAPDGQDPEAPAWFVPYDPASRVNAYLYPEGMPTTEQVDLLEHQVTSEVPEKYAGAHRRQALEDGTLVDISPYASSRYFLCPVAVEKTVIDSLGFTGLPADTGWVDLLLHIAWHGAAEHPAWKSYDYVASGFEGEQVYVALVAGTDGTDSPVLTIQYLGEVEEPGVD
;
A
#
# COMPACT_ATOMS: atom_id res chain seq x y z
N MET A 1 27.32 15.58 -12.84
CA MET A 1 26.13 16.44 -13.02
C MET A 1 24.97 15.50 -13.23
N THR A 2 24.09 15.38 -12.24
CA THR A 2 22.86 14.59 -12.38
C THR A 2 22.00 15.32 -13.41
N PRO A 3 21.58 14.68 -14.52
CA PRO A 3 20.64 15.30 -15.44
C PRO A 3 19.38 15.68 -14.64
N SER A 4 19.07 16.96 -14.61
CA SER A 4 17.92 17.49 -13.89
C SER A 4 16.69 17.31 -14.78
N ILE A 5 15.69 16.56 -14.33
CA ILE A 5 14.38 16.50 -14.97
C ILE A 5 13.80 17.92 -14.94
N ASP A 6 13.44 18.44 -16.11
CA ASP A 6 12.75 19.73 -16.25
C ASP A 6 11.23 19.48 -16.29
N PRO A 7 10.49 19.81 -15.22
CA PRO A 7 9.06 19.56 -15.18
C PRO A 7 8.25 20.35 -16.20
N GLN A 8 8.82 21.44 -16.74
CA GLN A 8 8.17 22.29 -17.73
C GLN A 8 8.42 21.81 -19.17
N ASN A 9 9.29 20.81 -19.36
CA ASN A 9 9.71 20.34 -20.68
C ASN A 9 9.86 18.80 -20.71
N LEU A 10 8.76 18.11 -20.36
CA LEU A 10 8.71 16.65 -20.43
C LEU A 10 8.62 16.14 -21.86
N THR A 11 9.37 15.07 -22.16
CA THR A 11 9.27 14.40 -23.45
C THR A 11 7.95 13.61 -23.57
N PRO A 12 7.46 13.33 -24.79
CA PRO A 12 6.29 12.48 -24.97
C PRO A 12 6.41 11.11 -24.28
N GLN A 13 7.60 10.52 -24.29
CA GLN A 13 7.89 9.25 -23.62
C GLN A 13 7.77 9.38 -22.09
N GLN A 14 8.31 10.44 -21.50
CA GLN A 14 8.17 10.68 -20.06
C GLN A 14 6.69 10.87 -19.66
N ILE A 15 5.92 11.56 -20.49
CA ILE A 15 4.47 11.73 -20.28
C ILE A 15 3.74 10.38 -20.38
N GLU A 16 4.09 9.53 -21.35
CA GLU A 16 3.56 8.18 -21.47
C GLU A 16 3.85 7.36 -20.20
N LEU A 17 5.09 7.37 -19.73
CA LEU A 17 5.47 6.65 -18.50
C LEU A 17 4.68 7.13 -17.28
N ILE A 18 4.50 8.44 -17.13
CA ILE A 18 3.66 9.03 -16.08
C ILE A 18 2.22 8.54 -16.19
N ASN A 19 1.66 8.51 -17.39
CA ASN A 19 0.29 8.02 -17.62
C ASN A 19 0.14 6.53 -17.31
N GLU A 20 1.17 5.73 -17.57
CA GLU A 20 1.19 4.33 -17.17
C GLU A 20 1.24 4.20 -15.65
N GLY A 21 2.06 5.00 -14.98
CA GLY A 21 2.10 5.09 -13.52
C GLY A 21 0.75 5.44 -12.91
N ARG A 22 -0.09 6.25 -13.58
CA ARG A 22 -1.44 6.59 -13.08
C ARG A 22 -2.33 5.37 -12.82
N LYS A 23 -2.11 4.27 -13.52
CA LYS A 23 -2.86 3.01 -13.36
C LYS A 23 -2.51 2.25 -12.07
N LEU A 24 -1.39 2.60 -11.42
CA LEU A 24 -0.93 2.00 -10.17
C LEU A 24 -1.43 2.84 -8.98
N GLU A 25 -2.74 2.80 -8.73
CA GLU A 25 -3.39 3.65 -7.71
C GLU A 25 -3.08 3.21 -6.27
N GLY A 26 -2.83 1.92 -6.05
CA GLY A 26 -2.40 1.36 -4.76
C GLY A 26 -0.99 1.76 -4.31
N ILE A 27 -0.23 2.50 -5.13
CA ILE A 27 1.08 3.05 -4.77
C ILE A 27 0.97 4.56 -4.55
N ASP A 28 1.05 4.93 -3.28
CA ASP A 28 1.09 6.32 -2.86
C ASP A 28 2.42 6.98 -3.25
N LEU A 29 2.37 8.25 -3.64
CA LEU A 29 3.56 8.98 -4.09
C LEU A 29 4.50 9.37 -2.93
N SER A 30 4.01 9.34 -1.68
CA SER A 30 4.83 9.52 -0.47
C SER A 30 5.90 8.43 -0.34
N LEU A 31 5.64 7.22 -0.83
CA LEU A 31 6.65 6.15 -0.93
C LEU A 31 7.86 6.61 -1.77
N PHE A 32 7.66 7.55 -2.70
CA PHE A 32 8.74 8.13 -3.51
C PHE A 32 9.15 9.53 -3.07
N GLY A 33 8.83 9.90 -1.83
CA GLY A 33 9.20 11.17 -1.21
C GLY A 33 8.43 12.37 -1.76
N TYR A 34 7.26 12.17 -2.36
CA TYR A 34 6.35 13.26 -2.70
C TYR A 34 5.26 13.42 -1.65
N PHE A 35 5.39 14.48 -0.87
CA PHE A 35 4.44 14.93 0.13
C PHE A 35 3.78 16.21 -0.37
N GLY A 36 3.40 16.30 -1.64
CA GLY A 36 2.89 17.54 -2.22
C GLY A 36 1.44 17.46 -2.65
N GLY A 37 0.66 16.51 -2.11
CA GLY A 37 -0.70 16.13 -2.53
C GLY A 37 -1.62 17.30 -2.93
N PRO A 38 -2.64 17.05 -3.76
CA PRO A 38 -3.49 18.10 -4.31
C PRO A 38 -4.08 18.97 -3.21
N GLU A 39 -4.13 20.28 -3.46
CA GLU A 39 -5.05 21.15 -2.74
C GLU A 39 -6.48 20.63 -2.99
N LEU A 40 -7.08 20.08 -1.93
CA LEU A 40 -8.49 19.78 -1.67
C LEU A 40 -9.49 20.22 -2.77
N GLN A 41 -9.81 19.34 -3.72
CA GLN A 41 -11.04 19.46 -4.54
C GLN A 41 -11.73 18.08 -4.68
N GLY A 42 -12.75 17.81 -3.83
CA GLY A 42 -13.60 16.60 -3.92
C GLY A 42 -13.95 15.97 -2.56
N ALA A 43 -15.14 15.40 -2.39
CA ALA A 43 -15.55 14.72 -1.14
C ALA A 43 -14.90 13.33 -1.07
N CYS A 44 -13.74 13.23 -0.42
CA CYS A 44 -12.98 11.99 -0.22
C CYS A 44 -12.62 11.87 1.27
N ILE A 45 -12.43 10.64 1.76
CA ILE A 45 -12.18 10.34 3.18
C ILE A 45 -10.82 10.91 3.62
N GLY A 46 -9.81 10.81 2.78
CA GLY A 46 -8.45 11.30 3.04
C GLY A 46 -8.22 12.74 2.61
N ARG A 47 -9.08 13.68 3.01
CA ARG A 47 -8.77 15.13 2.98
C ARG A 47 -7.68 15.52 4.00
N MET A 48 -6.73 14.62 4.25
CA MET A 48 -5.68 14.68 5.25
C MET A 48 -4.38 14.27 4.60
N GLN A 49 -3.37 15.13 4.71
CA GLN A 49 -2.17 14.76 5.42
C GLN A 49 -1.53 16.10 5.77
N LEU A 50 -1.27 16.31 7.05
CA LEU A 50 -0.18 17.19 7.43
C LEU A 50 1.06 16.30 7.51
N ASP A 51 2.24 16.86 7.28
CA ASP A 51 3.48 16.11 7.51
C ASP A 51 3.68 15.75 8.99
N GLU A 52 4.77 15.05 9.30
CA GLU A 52 5.10 14.59 10.66
C GLU A 52 5.08 15.72 11.71
N ASP A 53 5.32 16.97 11.26
CA ASP A 53 5.39 18.20 12.03
C ASP A 53 4.07 19.00 12.06
N GLY A 54 2.99 18.47 11.46
CA GLY A 54 1.68 19.11 11.46
C GLY A 54 1.59 20.32 10.52
N GLN A 55 2.44 20.39 9.48
CA GLN A 55 2.39 21.42 8.47
C GLN A 55 1.75 20.92 7.16
N LEU A 56 1.31 21.87 6.33
CA LEU A 56 0.75 21.53 5.02
C LEU A 56 1.83 20.80 4.20
N PRO A 57 1.50 19.74 3.46
CA PRO A 57 2.52 19.00 2.70
C PRO A 57 3.29 19.91 1.71
N ALA A 58 2.64 20.99 1.24
CA ALA A 58 3.26 22.04 0.42
C ALA A 58 4.40 22.82 1.12
N SER A 59 4.45 22.90 2.45
CA SER A 59 5.55 23.54 3.19
C SER A 59 6.80 22.68 3.35
N ASN A 60 6.77 21.41 2.94
CA ASN A 60 7.99 20.58 2.81
C ASN A 60 8.87 20.98 1.63
N TYR A 61 8.42 21.93 0.81
CA TYR A 61 9.13 22.37 -0.38
C TYR A 61 9.52 23.85 -0.25
N ASP A 62 10.79 24.14 -0.53
CA ASP A 62 11.33 25.50 -0.54
C ASP A 62 10.66 26.40 -1.61
N SER A 63 10.10 25.79 -2.67
CA SER A 63 9.41 26.49 -3.74
C SER A 63 8.35 25.64 -4.47
N PRO A 64 7.38 26.27 -5.17
CA PRO A 64 6.44 25.55 -6.06
C PRO A 64 7.13 24.79 -7.21
N GLU A 65 8.27 25.29 -7.68
CA GLU A 65 9.05 24.62 -8.73
C GLU A 65 9.67 23.32 -8.21
N ASP A 66 10.16 23.30 -6.97
CA ASP A 66 10.72 22.11 -6.35
C ASP A 66 9.64 21.08 -6.01
N ARG A 67 8.46 21.54 -5.59
CA ARG A 67 7.26 20.69 -5.47
C ARG A 67 6.90 20.02 -6.79
N LEU A 68 6.89 20.78 -7.89
CA LEU A 68 6.57 20.25 -9.22
C LEU A 68 7.63 19.24 -9.70
N LYS A 69 8.91 19.50 -9.44
CA LYS A 69 10.00 18.53 -9.71
C LYS A 69 9.81 17.24 -8.92
N ALA A 70 9.49 17.34 -7.63
CA ALA A 70 9.25 16.17 -6.78
C ALA A 70 8.02 15.37 -7.25
N LEU A 71 6.94 16.04 -7.65
CA LEU A 71 5.74 15.39 -8.21
C LEU A 71 6.09 14.60 -9.47
N VAL A 72 6.75 15.26 -10.43
CA VAL A 72 7.13 14.63 -11.70
C VAL A 72 8.03 13.43 -11.46
N LEU A 73 9.01 13.56 -10.56
CA LEU A 73 9.91 12.48 -10.21
C LEU A 73 9.16 11.29 -9.59
N ALA A 74 8.30 11.52 -8.59
CA ALA A 74 7.50 10.46 -7.98
C ALA A 74 6.57 9.77 -8.98
N GLN A 75 5.98 10.53 -9.92
CA GLN A 75 5.14 9.98 -10.97
C GLN A 75 5.94 9.14 -11.99
N LEU A 76 7.15 9.57 -12.36
CA LEU A 76 8.05 8.77 -13.20
C LEU A 76 8.49 7.48 -12.50
N LEU A 77 8.74 7.54 -11.19
CA LEU A 77 9.05 6.36 -10.38
C LEU A 77 7.87 5.39 -10.32
N ARG A 78 6.65 5.90 -10.10
CA ARG A 78 5.44 5.07 -10.15
C ARG A 78 5.22 4.43 -11.52
N GLY A 79 5.48 5.18 -12.59
CA GLY A 79 5.46 4.67 -13.96
C GLY A 79 6.50 3.58 -14.21
N ALA A 80 7.73 3.79 -13.76
CA ALA A 80 8.81 2.81 -13.84
C ALA A 80 8.44 1.51 -13.11
N LEU A 81 7.85 1.61 -11.92
CA LEU A 81 7.35 0.47 -11.16
C LEU A 81 6.26 -0.27 -11.93
N ARG A 82 5.26 0.45 -12.48
CA ARG A 82 4.16 -0.15 -13.26
C ARG A 82 4.64 -0.89 -14.50
N GLN A 83 5.63 -0.36 -15.21
CA GLN A 83 6.20 -1.01 -16.40
C GLN A 83 7.04 -2.24 -16.04
N SER A 84 7.63 -2.26 -14.84
CA SER A 84 8.43 -3.40 -14.40
C SER A 84 7.61 -4.67 -14.18
N VAL A 85 6.33 -4.55 -13.80
CA VAL A 85 5.46 -5.67 -13.44
C VAL A 85 5.42 -6.76 -14.53
N PRO A 86 4.96 -6.49 -15.76
CA PRO A 86 4.92 -7.50 -16.81
C PRO A 86 6.31 -8.03 -17.19
N ILE A 87 7.35 -7.18 -17.11
CA ILE A 87 8.71 -7.54 -17.49
C ILE A 87 9.31 -8.55 -16.51
N VAL A 88 9.17 -8.29 -15.20
CA VAL A 88 9.70 -9.16 -14.15
C VAL A 88 8.92 -10.47 -14.12
N LEU A 89 7.59 -10.44 -14.17
CA LEU A 89 6.79 -11.66 -14.18
C LEU A 89 7.12 -12.55 -15.39
N SER A 90 7.23 -11.98 -16.59
CA SER A 90 7.67 -12.74 -17.78
C SER A 90 9.07 -13.32 -17.59
N GLY A 91 10.01 -12.53 -17.09
CA GLY A 91 11.39 -12.97 -16.85
C GLY A 91 11.50 -14.10 -15.82
N ILE A 92 10.64 -14.12 -14.79
CA ILE A 92 10.56 -15.22 -13.83
C ILE A 92 10.14 -16.53 -14.53
N PHE A 93 9.13 -16.48 -15.41
CA PHE A 93 8.69 -17.67 -16.14
C PHE A 93 9.78 -18.20 -17.10
N ASP A 94 10.50 -17.30 -17.77
CA ASP A 94 11.62 -17.67 -18.63
C ASP A 94 12.74 -18.35 -17.82
N ASP A 95 13.08 -17.80 -16.65
CA ASP A 95 14.09 -18.38 -15.76
C ASP A 95 13.64 -19.74 -15.20
N ILE A 96 12.37 -19.90 -14.81
CA ILE A 96 11.83 -21.19 -14.37
C ILE A 96 11.99 -22.23 -15.46
N PHE A 97 11.62 -21.90 -16.71
CA PHE A 97 11.71 -22.83 -17.82
C PHE A 97 13.16 -23.24 -18.11
N ALA A 98 14.08 -22.27 -18.14
CA ALA A 98 15.50 -22.52 -18.35
C ALA A 98 16.10 -23.39 -17.23
N LEU A 99 15.85 -23.04 -15.97
CA LEU A 99 16.34 -23.79 -14.81
C LEU A 99 15.82 -25.23 -14.80
N ARG A 100 14.52 -25.45 -15.02
CA ARG A 100 13.95 -26.81 -15.11
C ARG A 100 14.64 -27.66 -16.18
N THR A 101 14.95 -27.06 -17.33
CA THR A 101 15.60 -27.76 -18.44
C THR A 101 17.05 -28.14 -18.08
N ILE A 102 17.78 -27.22 -17.45
CA ILE A 102 19.18 -27.40 -17.03
C ILE A 102 19.28 -28.45 -15.92
N GLU A 103 18.39 -28.38 -14.94
CA GLU A 103 18.29 -29.33 -13.83
C GLU A 103 17.95 -30.73 -14.34
N ALA A 104 16.97 -30.86 -15.25
CA ALA A 104 16.61 -32.14 -15.86
C ALA A 104 17.73 -32.74 -16.71
N ALA A 105 18.57 -31.90 -17.33
CA ALA A 105 19.74 -32.33 -18.08
C ALA A 105 20.97 -32.66 -17.20
N GLY A 106 20.92 -32.38 -15.88
CA GLY A 106 22.04 -32.58 -14.97
C GLY A 106 23.22 -31.64 -15.25
N THR A 107 22.93 -30.46 -15.81
CA THR A 107 23.93 -29.46 -16.22
C THR A 107 24.15 -28.38 -15.16
N ASP A 108 25.18 -27.54 -15.32
CA ASP A 108 25.56 -26.54 -14.32
C ASP A 108 24.57 -25.36 -14.26
N VAL A 109 23.74 -25.37 -13.22
CA VAL A 109 22.79 -24.30 -12.87
C VAL A 109 23.49 -22.97 -12.59
N GLN A 110 24.68 -22.99 -11.99
CA GLN A 110 25.38 -21.76 -11.61
C GLN A 110 25.91 -21.01 -12.83
N GLY A 111 26.34 -21.74 -13.85
CA GLY A 111 26.71 -21.18 -15.15
C GLY A 111 25.57 -20.41 -15.82
N TYR A 112 24.33 -20.88 -15.68
CA TYR A 112 23.16 -20.15 -16.21
C TYR A 112 22.84 -18.88 -15.43
N ILE A 113 22.80 -18.93 -14.11
CA ILE A 113 22.44 -17.78 -13.25
C ILE A 113 23.36 -16.57 -13.50
N THR A 114 24.62 -16.83 -13.88
CA THR A 114 25.61 -15.79 -14.19
C THR A 114 25.69 -15.43 -15.69
N SER A 115 24.91 -16.09 -16.53
CA SER A 115 24.90 -15.87 -17.97
C SER A 115 24.05 -14.67 -18.38
N ALA A 116 24.27 -14.16 -19.59
CA ALA A 116 23.41 -13.12 -20.19
C ALA A 116 21.99 -13.61 -20.50
N GLY A 117 21.72 -14.93 -20.43
CA GLY A 117 20.40 -15.52 -20.65
C GLY A 117 19.53 -15.60 -19.39
N ALA A 118 20.07 -15.26 -18.21
CA ALA A 118 19.32 -15.20 -16.97
C ALA A 118 18.66 -13.83 -16.79
N ASN A 119 17.37 -13.82 -16.47
CA ASN A 119 16.56 -12.60 -16.42
C ASN A 119 16.45 -12.03 -15.00
N VAL A 120 15.57 -12.60 -14.18
CA VAL A 120 15.26 -12.15 -12.81
C VAL A 120 16.18 -12.82 -11.80
N VAL A 121 16.52 -14.10 -11.99
CA VAL A 121 17.41 -14.85 -11.10
C VAL A 121 18.82 -14.23 -11.01
N SER A 122 19.26 -13.54 -12.06
CA SER A 122 20.53 -12.81 -12.08
C SER A 122 20.49 -11.50 -11.28
N MET A 123 19.29 -11.01 -10.93
CA MET A 123 19.10 -9.82 -10.10
C MET A 123 19.14 -10.14 -8.61
N LEU A 124 18.88 -11.38 -8.21
CA LEU A 124 18.87 -11.85 -6.83
C LEU A 124 20.27 -11.82 -6.18
N PRO A 125 20.36 -11.78 -4.84
CA PRO A 125 21.65 -11.66 -4.16
C PRO A 125 22.60 -12.81 -4.50
N SER A 126 23.84 -12.48 -4.84
CA SER A 126 24.80 -13.50 -5.31
C SER A 126 25.21 -14.51 -4.25
N ALA A 127 25.11 -14.14 -2.97
CA ALA A 127 25.48 -14.99 -1.85
C ALA A 127 24.67 -16.30 -1.78
N TYR A 128 23.45 -16.31 -2.32
CA TYR A 128 22.54 -17.45 -2.22
C TYR A 128 22.29 -18.17 -3.55
N ARG A 129 23.12 -17.96 -4.57
CA ARG A 129 22.90 -18.54 -5.92
C ARG A 129 22.71 -20.05 -5.94
N ARG A 130 23.33 -20.78 -5.02
CA ARG A 130 23.15 -22.23 -4.87
C ARG A 130 21.73 -22.65 -4.49
N HIS A 131 20.92 -21.73 -3.96
CA HIS A 131 19.55 -21.96 -3.53
C HIS A 131 18.51 -21.58 -4.59
N TYR A 132 18.90 -20.92 -5.68
CA TYR A 132 17.99 -20.49 -6.74
C TYR A 132 17.72 -21.62 -7.74
N THR A 133 16.97 -22.61 -7.29
CA THR A 133 16.47 -23.72 -8.12
C THR A 133 15.22 -23.32 -8.89
N ALA A 134 14.79 -24.17 -9.82
CA ALA A 134 13.49 -24.01 -10.48
C ALA A 134 12.32 -24.03 -9.48
N ASP A 135 12.42 -24.81 -8.39
CA ASP A 135 11.41 -24.87 -7.33
C ASP A 135 11.34 -23.54 -6.55
N PHE A 136 12.51 -23.00 -6.16
CA PHE A 136 12.60 -21.68 -5.55
C PHE A 136 11.95 -20.61 -6.44
N MET A 137 12.28 -20.58 -7.73
CA MET A 137 11.75 -19.58 -8.66
C MET A 137 10.23 -19.72 -8.86
N GLN A 138 9.67 -20.92 -8.78
CA GLN A 138 8.20 -21.11 -8.82
C GLN A 138 7.50 -20.51 -7.60
N ARG A 139 8.03 -20.77 -6.40
CA ARG A 139 7.50 -20.16 -5.17
C ARG A 139 7.69 -18.66 -5.18
N PHE A 140 8.83 -18.18 -5.67
CA PHE A 140 9.10 -16.77 -5.86
C PHE A 140 8.15 -16.11 -6.88
N ALA A 141 7.72 -16.83 -7.92
CA ALA A 141 6.71 -16.34 -8.87
C ALA A 141 5.37 -16.04 -8.19
N VAL A 142 4.96 -16.87 -7.22
CA VAL A 142 3.74 -16.65 -6.43
C VAL A 142 3.88 -15.35 -5.62
N VAL A 143 5.00 -15.16 -4.93
CA VAL A 143 5.27 -13.93 -4.16
C VAL A 143 5.34 -12.71 -5.06
N ALA A 144 6.02 -12.80 -6.21
CA ALA A 144 6.12 -11.69 -7.15
C ALA A 144 4.75 -11.31 -7.73
N ALA A 145 3.86 -12.27 -7.97
CA ALA A 145 2.50 -12.02 -8.41
C ALA A 145 1.65 -11.38 -7.30
N GLU A 146 1.82 -11.83 -6.05
CA GLU A 146 1.19 -11.23 -4.86
C GLU A 146 1.60 -9.77 -4.70
N VAL A 147 2.92 -9.47 -4.68
CA VAL A 147 3.45 -8.11 -4.62
C VAL A 147 2.94 -7.24 -5.78
N ALA A 148 2.90 -7.78 -7.01
CA ALA A 148 2.38 -7.05 -8.16
C ALA A 148 0.89 -6.71 -8.02
N ALA A 149 0.07 -7.63 -7.48
CA ALA A 149 -1.33 -7.36 -7.21
C ALA A 149 -1.49 -6.31 -6.10
N GLU A 150 -0.66 -6.36 -5.06
CA GLU A 150 -0.68 -5.37 -3.98
C GLU A 150 -0.26 -3.98 -4.42
N PHE A 151 0.65 -3.86 -5.39
CA PHE A 151 0.91 -2.56 -6.01
C PHE A 151 -0.34 -1.94 -6.66
N GLU A 152 -1.28 -2.76 -7.14
CA GLU A 152 -2.56 -2.26 -7.68
C GLU A 152 -3.59 -2.00 -6.58
N LEU A 153 -3.62 -2.82 -5.51
CA LEU A 153 -4.66 -2.80 -4.47
C LEU A 153 -4.33 -1.91 -3.26
N GLY A 154 -3.07 -1.60 -3.01
CA GLY A 154 -2.60 -0.91 -1.81
C GLY A 154 -1.40 -1.66 -1.23
N TRP A 155 -0.20 -1.18 -1.53
CA TRP A 155 1.03 -1.74 -0.96
C TRP A 155 1.33 -1.06 0.37
N ASP A 156 1.41 -1.86 1.43
CA ASP A 156 1.83 -1.42 2.76
C ASP A 156 3.32 -1.73 2.98
N SER A 157 3.64 -2.99 3.23
CA SER A 157 4.98 -3.40 3.65
C SER A 157 5.30 -4.86 3.28
N PRO A 158 6.59 -5.21 3.13
CA PRO A 158 7.00 -6.58 2.86
C PRO A 158 6.78 -7.47 4.10
N ARG A 159 6.07 -8.58 3.91
CA ARG A 159 5.77 -9.54 4.99
C ARG A 159 6.79 -10.66 5.14
N THR A 160 7.56 -10.93 4.09
CA THR A 160 8.62 -11.95 4.07
C THR A 160 9.84 -11.41 3.33
N PHE A 161 10.97 -12.08 3.48
CA PHE A 161 12.17 -11.73 2.71
C PHE A 161 12.00 -11.90 1.20
N ALA A 162 11.16 -12.86 0.76
CA ALA A 162 10.79 -12.98 -0.65
C ALA A 162 9.96 -11.78 -1.16
N HIS A 163 9.15 -11.14 -0.31
CA HIS A 163 8.46 -9.90 -0.70
C HIS A 163 9.46 -8.78 -0.93
N GLU A 164 10.46 -8.63 -0.05
CA GLU A 164 11.54 -7.64 -0.23
C GLU A 164 12.30 -7.85 -1.53
N LEU A 165 12.68 -9.10 -1.81
CA LEU A 165 13.35 -9.46 -3.07
C LEU A 165 12.49 -9.14 -4.29
N ALA A 166 11.20 -9.45 -4.26
CA ALA A 166 10.29 -9.19 -5.36
C ALA A 166 10.14 -7.68 -5.61
N ALA A 167 9.87 -6.89 -4.56
CA ALA A 167 9.80 -5.44 -4.62
C ALA A 167 11.11 -4.82 -5.15
N TYR A 168 12.27 -5.31 -4.69
CA TYR A 168 13.57 -4.89 -5.22
C TYR A 168 13.77 -5.24 -6.69
N CYS A 169 13.37 -6.44 -7.12
CA CYS A 169 13.43 -6.83 -8.54
C CYS A 169 12.57 -5.91 -9.42
N PHE A 170 11.35 -5.58 -8.98
CA PHE A 170 10.48 -4.62 -9.66
C PHE A 170 11.13 -3.23 -9.72
N ALA A 171 11.61 -2.71 -8.59
CA ALA A 171 12.25 -1.40 -8.54
C ALA A 171 13.47 -1.32 -9.47
N ARG A 172 14.40 -2.27 -9.34
CA ARG A 172 15.63 -2.34 -10.14
C ARG A 172 15.34 -2.47 -11.63
N LYS A 173 14.40 -3.33 -12.02
CA LYS A 173 14.05 -3.53 -13.42
C LYS A 173 13.30 -2.32 -13.98
N GLY A 174 12.41 -1.72 -13.18
CA GLY A 174 11.64 -0.52 -13.53
C GLY A 174 12.54 0.66 -13.85
N ILE A 175 13.47 1.01 -12.95
CA ILE A 175 14.41 2.12 -13.17
C ILE A 175 15.25 1.89 -14.44
N ARG A 176 15.81 0.69 -14.60
CA ARG A 176 16.63 0.37 -15.78
C ARG A 176 15.85 0.46 -17.08
N HIS A 177 14.60 0.01 -17.08
CA HIS A 177 13.74 0.05 -18.26
C HIS A 177 13.27 1.49 -18.56
N ALA A 178 12.89 2.25 -17.54
CA ALA A 178 12.55 3.66 -17.66
C ALA A 178 13.70 4.48 -18.27
N ASP A 179 14.93 4.27 -17.79
CA ASP A 179 16.10 4.97 -18.32
C ASP A 179 16.43 4.57 -19.76
N ALA A 180 16.22 3.31 -20.12
CA ALA A 180 16.53 2.80 -21.45
C ALA A 180 15.50 3.20 -22.52
N GLU A 181 14.21 3.08 -22.20
CA GLU A 181 13.13 3.24 -23.19
C GLU A 181 12.45 4.62 -23.13
N TYR A 182 12.53 5.30 -21.99
CA TYR A 182 11.79 6.55 -21.73
C TYR A 182 12.71 7.77 -21.47
N ASP A 183 14.03 7.59 -21.53
CA ASP A 183 15.05 8.64 -21.34
C ASP A 183 14.83 9.46 -20.05
N THR A 184 14.47 8.76 -18.97
CA THR A 184 14.11 9.39 -17.69
C THR A 184 15.31 9.81 -16.86
N ASN A 185 16.45 9.16 -17.06
CA ASN A 185 17.68 9.38 -16.30
C ASN A 185 17.48 9.35 -14.76
N LEU A 186 16.62 8.46 -14.27
CA LEU A 186 16.33 8.24 -12.85
C LEU A 186 17.59 7.73 -12.13
N GLY A 187 18.31 6.76 -12.70
CA GLY A 187 19.58 6.29 -12.16
C GLY A 187 19.53 5.72 -10.74
N ALA A 188 20.72 5.54 -10.15
CA ALA A 188 20.88 4.83 -8.87
C ALA A 188 20.25 5.53 -7.67
N VAL A 189 20.33 6.87 -7.60
CA VAL A 189 19.76 7.64 -6.49
C VAL A 189 18.25 7.42 -6.36
N ASN A 190 17.57 7.29 -7.48
CA ASN A 190 16.13 7.06 -7.49
C ASN A 190 15.76 5.58 -7.34
N LEU A 191 16.68 4.66 -7.67
CA LEU A 191 16.55 3.26 -7.26
C LEU A 191 16.61 3.14 -5.73
N ASP A 192 17.56 3.81 -5.07
CA ASP A 192 17.67 3.81 -3.61
C ASP A 192 16.41 4.39 -3.00
N ARG A 193 15.93 5.52 -3.51
CA ARG A 193 14.66 6.14 -3.10
C ARG A 193 13.47 5.19 -3.22
N MET A 194 13.32 4.52 -4.36
CA MET A 194 12.23 3.57 -4.58
C MET A 194 12.35 2.35 -3.65
N THR A 195 13.58 1.90 -3.39
CA THR A 195 13.86 0.76 -2.50
C THR A 195 13.53 1.10 -1.06
N ILE A 196 13.98 2.26 -0.56
CA ILE A 196 13.63 2.76 0.78
C ILE A 196 12.12 2.93 0.91
N GLY A 197 11.47 3.49 -0.10
CA GLY A 197 10.02 3.65 -0.13
C GLY A 197 9.27 2.33 0.01
N LEU A 198 9.64 1.32 -0.78
CA LEU A 198 8.93 0.04 -0.81
C LEU A 198 9.25 -0.87 0.37
N LEU A 199 10.44 -0.75 0.96
CA LEU A 199 10.97 -1.69 1.96
C LEU A 199 11.08 -1.09 3.37
N GLY A 200 10.98 0.23 3.53
CA GLY A 200 11.28 0.92 4.78
C GLY A 200 12.79 0.92 5.12
N ASP A 201 13.11 0.79 6.41
CA ASP A 201 14.50 0.60 6.89
C ASP A 201 15.01 -0.81 6.51
N GLY A 202 15.38 -0.97 5.24
CA GLY A 202 15.75 -2.22 4.57
C GLY A 202 17.09 -2.85 4.99
N THR A 203 17.36 -2.91 6.30
CA THR A 203 18.62 -3.42 6.87
C THR A 203 18.96 -4.85 6.41
N VAL A 204 17.97 -5.74 6.32
CA VAL A 204 18.18 -7.17 5.98
C VAL A 204 18.54 -7.36 4.50
N LEU A 205 17.85 -6.67 3.58
CA LEU A 205 18.16 -6.74 2.15
C LEU A 205 19.51 -6.09 1.83
N GLU A 206 19.81 -4.93 2.44
CA GLU A 206 21.10 -4.27 2.28
C GLU A 206 22.24 -5.16 2.78
N GLU A 207 22.16 -5.69 4.00
CA GLU A 207 23.17 -6.61 4.55
C GLU A 207 23.42 -7.82 3.62
N THR A 208 22.37 -8.32 2.99
CA THR A 208 22.40 -9.45 2.07
C THR A 208 23.12 -9.15 0.74
N TYR A 209 23.03 -7.92 0.22
CA TYR A 209 23.76 -7.50 -0.97
C TYR A 209 25.17 -6.96 -0.66
N PHE A 210 25.44 -6.51 0.57
CA PHE A 210 26.73 -5.95 0.99
C PHE A 210 27.67 -6.94 1.69
N SER A 211 27.19 -8.04 2.28
CA SER A 211 28.01 -8.98 3.05
C SER A 211 27.85 -10.44 2.63
N ALA A 212 28.94 -11.04 2.17
CA ALA A 212 29.27 -12.42 2.52
C ALA A 212 30.58 -12.35 3.30
N PRO A 213 30.62 -12.75 4.59
CA PRO A 213 31.88 -12.92 5.31
C PRO A 213 32.75 -13.94 4.56
N ASP A 214 34.05 -13.67 4.45
CA ASP A 214 35.00 -14.57 3.82
C ASP A 214 34.87 -16.01 4.37
N GLY A 215 34.48 -16.94 3.51
CA GLY A 215 34.61 -18.38 3.74
C GLY A 215 33.47 -19.10 4.49
N GLN A 216 32.34 -18.45 4.78
CA GLN A 216 31.14 -19.13 5.26
C GLN A 216 30.00 -19.06 4.26
N ASP A 217 29.56 -20.24 3.84
CA ASP A 217 28.42 -20.47 2.95
C ASP A 217 27.12 -20.18 3.73
N PRO A 218 26.39 -19.09 3.43
CA PRO A 218 25.22 -18.72 4.23
C PRO A 218 24.10 -19.76 4.06
N GLU A 219 23.51 -20.20 5.17
CA GLU A 219 22.32 -21.07 5.12
C GLU A 219 21.18 -20.38 4.37
N ALA A 220 20.26 -21.17 3.82
CA ALA A 220 19.10 -20.62 3.13
C ALA A 220 18.29 -19.75 4.12
N PRO A 221 18.09 -18.45 3.83
CA PRO A 221 17.17 -17.59 4.56
C PRO A 221 15.79 -18.24 4.63
N ALA A 222 15.03 -17.86 5.65
CA ALA A 222 13.63 -18.21 5.75
C ALA A 222 12.79 -17.38 4.74
N TRP A 223 13.06 -17.52 3.44
CA TRP A 223 12.58 -16.65 2.36
C TRP A 223 11.07 -16.40 2.37
N PHE A 224 10.33 -17.47 2.65
CA PHE A 224 8.87 -17.50 2.57
C PHE A 224 8.21 -17.53 3.95
N VAL A 225 8.98 -17.39 5.03
CA VAL A 225 8.44 -17.33 6.38
C VAL A 225 8.06 -15.88 6.68
N PRO A 226 6.84 -15.61 7.16
CA PRO A 226 6.44 -14.27 7.51
C PRO A 226 7.22 -13.77 8.73
N TYR A 227 7.54 -12.47 8.74
CA TYR A 227 8.19 -11.81 9.86
C TYR A 227 7.28 -11.78 11.09
N ASP A 228 5.99 -11.54 10.87
CA ASP A 228 4.94 -11.67 11.87
C ASP A 228 4.09 -12.92 11.55
N PRO A 229 3.97 -13.90 12.47
CA PRO A 229 3.11 -15.05 12.29
C PRO A 229 1.63 -14.73 11.98
N ALA A 230 1.14 -13.54 12.36
CA ALA A 230 -0.20 -13.08 12.04
C ALA A 230 -0.33 -12.50 10.62
N SER A 231 0.79 -12.19 9.95
CA SER A 231 0.82 -11.68 8.59
C SER A 231 0.26 -12.71 7.61
N ARG A 232 -0.66 -12.25 6.75
CA ARG A 232 -1.21 -13.08 5.68
C ARG A 232 -0.14 -13.34 4.63
N VAL A 233 0.01 -14.59 4.21
CA VAL A 233 0.90 -14.99 3.11
C VAL A 233 0.11 -15.87 2.15
N ASN A 234 0.42 -15.79 0.87
CA ASN A 234 -0.33 -16.53 -0.14
C ASN A 234 -0.34 -18.05 0.15
N ALA A 235 -1.54 -18.63 0.18
CA ALA A 235 -1.78 -20.03 0.47
C ALA A 235 -1.02 -20.99 -0.47
N TYR A 236 -0.78 -20.58 -1.71
CA TYR A 236 -0.02 -21.35 -2.70
C TYR A 236 1.48 -21.47 -2.36
N LEU A 237 1.98 -20.75 -1.34
CA LEU A 237 3.35 -20.90 -0.82
C LEU A 237 3.56 -22.16 0.03
N TYR A 238 2.46 -22.81 0.47
CA TYR A 238 2.44 -24.01 1.31
C TYR A 238 1.57 -25.10 0.69
N PRO A 239 2.07 -25.84 -0.31
CA PRO A 239 1.29 -26.87 -1.01
C PRO A 239 0.83 -28.04 -0.11
N GLU A 240 1.37 -28.19 1.09
CA GLU A 240 1.01 -29.25 2.05
C GLU A 240 -0.12 -28.86 3.04
N GLY A 241 -0.57 -27.61 3.02
CA GLY A 241 -1.61 -27.11 3.93
C GLY A 241 -2.50 -26.10 3.22
N MET A 242 -3.28 -26.57 2.23
CA MET A 242 -4.26 -25.71 1.58
C MET A 242 -5.35 -25.30 2.58
N PRO A 243 -5.65 -24.00 2.74
CA PRO A 243 -6.87 -23.55 3.37
C PRO A 243 -8.09 -23.99 2.53
N THR A 244 -9.20 -24.29 3.20
CA THR A 244 -10.43 -24.76 2.53
C THR A 244 -11.04 -23.64 1.68
N THR A 245 -11.85 -24.02 0.68
CA THR A 245 -12.54 -23.08 -0.24
C THR A 245 -13.35 -22.00 0.52
N GLU A 246 -13.82 -22.29 1.73
CA GLU A 246 -14.51 -21.33 2.61
C GLU A 246 -13.62 -20.16 3.08
N GLN A 247 -12.29 -20.35 3.13
CA GLN A 247 -11.34 -19.26 3.46
C GLN A 247 -11.01 -18.40 2.22
N VAL A 248 -11.31 -18.89 1.02
CA VAL A 248 -11.19 -18.16 -0.25
C VAL A 248 -12.45 -17.31 -0.50
N ASP A 249 -13.63 -17.79 -0.11
CA ASP A 249 -14.90 -17.06 -0.26
C ASP A 249 -14.98 -15.80 0.65
N LEU A 250 -14.20 -15.73 1.73
CA LEU A 250 -14.08 -14.51 2.56
C LEU A 250 -13.22 -13.41 1.93
N LEU A 251 -12.54 -13.68 0.80
CA LEU A 251 -11.71 -12.70 0.08
C LEU A 251 -12.46 -11.94 -1.02
N GLU A 252 -13.69 -12.35 -1.39
CA GLU A 252 -14.43 -11.77 -2.53
C GLU A 252 -15.58 -10.82 -2.16
N HIS A 253 -15.70 -10.40 -0.89
CA HIS A 253 -16.70 -9.43 -0.48
C HIS A 253 -16.10 -8.19 0.20
N GLN A 254 -15.36 -7.39 -0.56
CA GLN A 254 -15.41 -5.94 -0.37
C GLN A 254 -16.54 -5.40 -1.24
N VAL A 255 -17.63 -5.03 -0.57
CA VAL A 255 -18.81 -4.42 -1.19
C VAL A 255 -18.38 -3.12 -1.84
N THR A 256 -18.34 -3.13 -3.17
CA THR A 256 -18.02 -1.99 -4.05
C THR A 256 -19.20 -1.03 -4.20
N SER A 257 -20.07 -0.89 -3.19
CA SER A 257 -21.13 0.12 -3.20
C SER A 257 -20.68 1.31 -2.35
N GLU A 258 -20.45 2.46 -2.99
CA GLU A 258 -20.37 3.74 -2.27
C GLU A 258 -21.61 3.86 -1.35
N VAL A 259 -21.40 3.92 -0.04
CA VAL A 259 -22.44 4.25 0.92
C VAL A 259 -22.69 5.76 0.80
N PRO A 260 -23.90 6.18 0.39
CA PRO A 260 -24.19 7.60 0.22
C PRO A 260 -24.22 8.31 1.57
N GLU A 261 -23.79 9.57 1.59
CA GLU A 261 -23.89 10.37 2.81
C GLU A 261 -25.36 10.61 3.19
N LYS A 262 -25.80 10.07 4.34
CA LYS A 262 -27.18 10.25 4.84
C LYS A 262 -27.50 11.70 5.23
N TYR A 263 -26.49 12.49 5.59
CA TYR A 263 -26.63 13.83 6.16
C TYR A 263 -25.93 14.91 5.34
N ALA A 264 -26.02 14.86 4.01
CA ALA A 264 -25.36 15.85 3.15
C ALA A 264 -25.91 17.28 3.31
N GLY A 265 -25.03 18.28 3.21
CA GLY A 265 -25.39 19.69 3.09
C GLY A 265 -26.06 20.27 4.34
N ALA A 266 -27.19 20.95 4.15
CA ALA A 266 -27.93 21.60 5.23
C ALA A 266 -28.52 20.61 6.25
N HIS A 267 -28.73 19.34 5.86
CA HIS A 267 -29.33 18.32 6.72
C HIS A 267 -28.38 17.90 7.85
N ARG A 268 -27.07 18.04 7.66
CA ARG A 268 -26.07 17.78 8.71
C ARG A 268 -26.27 18.65 9.95
N ARG A 269 -26.48 19.95 9.73
CA ARG A 269 -26.63 20.92 10.82
C ARG A 269 -27.87 20.60 11.66
N GLN A 270 -28.96 20.27 10.99
CA GLN A 270 -30.19 19.84 11.66
C GLN A 270 -29.96 18.56 12.48
N ALA A 271 -29.26 17.57 11.93
CA ALA A 271 -28.94 16.33 12.63
C ALA A 271 -27.99 16.52 13.84
N LEU A 272 -27.10 17.52 13.80
CA LEU A 272 -26.28 17.91 14.96
C LEU A 272 -27.13 18.64 16.02
N GLU A 273 -28.06 19.50 15.60
CA GLU A 273 -28.94 20.27 16.51
C GLU A 273 -29.97 19.38 17.22
N ASP A 274 -30.53 18.37 16.54
CA ASP A 274 -31.50 17.44 17.11
C ASP A 274 -30.86 16.24 17.84
N GLY A 275 -29.54 16.12 17.79
CA GLY A 275 -28.77 15.08 18.47
C GLY A 275 -28.76 13.72 17.77
N THR A 276 -29.20 13.64 16.51
CA THR A 276 -29.06 12.46 15.65
C THR A 276 -27.59 12.20 15.30
N LEU A 277 -26.79 13.25 15.12
CA LEU A 277 -25.34 13.22 15.03
C LEU A 277 -24.73 13.79 16.30
N VAL A 278 -23.68 13.13 16.79
CA VAL A 278 -22.85 13.61 17.90
C VAL A 278 -21.54 14.13 17.33
N ASP A 279 -21.23 15.40 17.61
CA ASP A 279 -19.97 16.01 17.23
C ASP A 279 -18.83 15.47 18.10
N ILE A 280 -17.90 14.77 17.46
CA ILE A 280 -16.70 14.24 18.10
C ILE A 280 -15.43 14.99 17.67
N SER A 281 -15.58 16.04 16.86
CA SER A 281 -14.47 16.91 16.43
C SER A 281 -13.64 17.47 17.59
N PRO A 282 -14.21 17.84 18.76
CA PRO A 282 -13.42 18.34 19.89
C PRO A 282 -12.40 17.33 20.45
N TYR A 283 -12.62 16.04 20.19
CA TYR A 283 -11.75 14.94 20.62
C TYR A 283 -10.86 14.44 19.48
N ALA A 284 -11.23 14.76 18.24
CA ALA A 284 -10.42 14.48 17.08
C ALA A 284 -9.17 15.36 17.11
N SER A 285 -7.98 14.75 17.15
CA SER A 285 -6.75 15.49 17.00
C SER A 285 -6.74 16.20 15.65
N SER A 286 -6.49 17.51 15.66
CA SER A 286 -6.28 18.29 14.43
C SER A 286 -5.07 17.83 13.61
N ARG A 287 -4.22 16.99 14.21
CA ARG A 287 -3.11 16.29 13.53
C ARG A 287 -3.63 15.22 12.56
N TYR A 288 -4.72 14.55 12.94
CA TYR A 288 -5.32 13.50 12.15
C TYR A 288 -6.45 14.07 11.33
N PHE A 289 -7.42 14.78 11.90
CA PHE A 289 -8.62 15.24 11.20
C PHE A 289 -8.62 16.75 10.91
N LEU A 290 -8.68 17.11 9.63
CA LEU A 290 -8.77 18.50 9.15
C LEU A 290 -10.20 18.98 8.90
N CYS A 291 -11.19 18.12 9.14
CA CYS A 291 -12.59 18.44 8.97
C CYS A 291 -13.41 17.96 10.18
N PRO A 292 -14.59 18.54 10.42
CA PRO A 292 -15.45 18.09 11.50
C PRO A 292 -15.85 16.62 11.34
N VAL A 293 -15.72 15.87 12.43
CA VAL A 293 -16.09 14.45 12.51
C VAL A 293 -17.33 14.32 13.39
N ALA A 294 -18.35 13.63 12.88
CA ALA A 294 -19.52 13.29 13.66
C ALA A 294 -19.85 11.81 13.54
N VAL A 295 -20.53 11.28 14.54
CA VAL A 295 -21.01 9.90 14.56
C VAL A 295 -22.52 9.87 14.76
N GLU A 296 -23.20 8.95 14.07
CA GLU A 296 -24.62 8.70 14.32
C GLU A 296 -24.84 8.21 15.76
N LYS A 297 -25.82 8.79 16.43
CA LYS A 297 -26.18 8.40 17.80
C LYS A 297 -26.51 6.91 17.91
N THR A 298 -27.11 6.31 16.89
CA THR A 298 -27.38 4.87 16.82
C THR A 298 -26.10 4.03 16.96
N VAL A 299 -24.95 4.48 16.42
CA VAL A 299 -23.67 3.77 16.59
C VAL A 299 -23.23 3.79 18.05
N ILE A 300 -23.35 4.95 18.72
CA ILE A 300 -23.02 5.10 20.15
C ILE A 300 -23.94 4.21 21.00
N ASP A 301 -25.24 4.23 20.71
CA ASP A 301 -26.24 3.47 21.45
C ASP A 301 -26.03 1.95 21.28
N SER A 302 -25.78 1.48 20.06
CA SER A 302 -25.57 0.06 19.76
C SER A 302 -24.21 -0.48 20.23
N LEU A 303 -23.19 0.36 20.39
CA LEU A 303 -21.88 -0.01 20.94
C LEU A 303 -21.81 0.08 22.47
N GLY A 304 -22.94 0.33 23.14
CA GLY A 304 -22.97 0.42 24.60
C GLY A 304 -22.28 1.67 25.17
N PHE A 305 -22.04 2.70 24.35
CA PHE A 305 -21.35 3.91 24.79
C PHE A 305 -22.24 4.90 25.56
N THR A 306 -23.47 4.49 25.91
CA THR A 306 -24.45 5.34 26.59
C THR A 306 -24.19 5.48 28.09
N GLY A 307 -24.27 6.71 28.60
CA GLY A 307 -24.09 6.99 30.03
C GLY A 307 -22.66 6.85 30.54
N LEU A 308 -21.69 6.67 29.64
CA LEU A 308 -20.28 6.59 29.99
C LEU A 308 -19.73 7.94 30.50
N PRO A 309 -18.85 7.95 31.52
CA PRO A 309 -18.10 9.14 31.93
C PRO A 309 -17.32 9.79 30.76
N ALA A 310 -17.14 11.11 30.81
CA ALA A 310 -16.50 11.88 29.74
C ALA A 310 -15.03 11.50 29.45
N ASP A 311 -14.38 10.76 30.35
CA ASP A 311 -12.99 10.31 30.28
C ASP A 311 -12.82 8.85 29.83
N THR A 312 -13.89 8.17 29.43
CA THR A 312 -13.86 6.76 29.05
C THR A 312 -13.18 6.45 27.72
N GLY A 313 -12.84 7.46 26.91
CA GLY A 313 -12.08 7.27 25.66
C GLY A 313 -12.83 6.54 24.55
N TRP A 314 -14.15 6.33 24.65
CA TRP A 314 -14.95 5.70 23.56
C TRP A 314 -14.82 6.46 22.23
N VAL A 315 -14.58 7.76 22.30
CA VAL A 315 -14.36 8.60 21.14
C VAL A 315 -13.08 8.19 20.40
N ASP A 316 -12.04 7.78 21.13
CA ASP A 316 -10.78 7.32 20.53
C ASP A 316 -10.96 6.01 19.75
N LEU A 317 -11.83 5.10 20.21
CA LEU A 317 -12.16 3.87 19.49
C LEU A 317 -12.79 4.16 18.13
N LEU A 318 -13.73 5.12 18.08
CA LEU A 318 -14.39 5.52 16.83
C LEU A 318 -13.47 6.36 15.94
N LEU A 319 -12.64 7.23 16.53
CA LEU A 319 -11.64 8.02 15.79
C LEU A 319 -10.55 7.13 15.21
N HIS A 320 -10.20 6.02 15.85
CA HIS A 320 -9.26 5.06 15.29
C HIS A 320 -9.77 4.45 13.97
N ILE A 321 -11.06 4.09 13.91
CA ILE A 321 -11.71 3.60 12.68
C ILE A 321 -11.70 4.69 11.62
N ALA A 322 -12.01 5.94 12.00
CA ALA A 322 -12.01 7.06 11.09
C ALA A 322 -10.60 7.37 10.54
N TRP A 323 -9.56 7.18 11.36
CA TRP A 323 -8.18 7.34 10.96
C TRP A 323 -7.74 6.23 10.01
N HIS A 324 -8.05 4.98 10.35
CA HIS A 324 -7.76 3.81 9.52
C HIS A 324 -8.38 3.97 8.12
N GLY A 325 -9.67 4.31 8.03
CA GLY A 325 -10.31 4.54 6.74
C GLY A 325 -9.71 5.70 5.93
N ALA A 326 -9.27 6.77 6.61
CA ALA A 326 -8.61 7.90 5.95
C ALA A 326 -7.17 7.62 5.52
N ALA A 327 -6.46 6.76 6.25
CA ALA A 327 -5.09 6.35 5.95
C ALA A 327 -5.05 5.32 4.80
N GLU A 328 -5.86 4.27 4.89
CA GLU A 328 -5.87 3.16 3.94
C GLU A 328 -6.60 3.51 2.63
N HIS A 329 -7.62 4.37 2.71
CA HIS A 329 -8.51 4.65 1.58
C HIS A 329 -8.78 6.15 1.38
N PRO A 330 -7.73 6.98 1.20
CA PRO A 330 -7.87 8.43 1.19
C PRO A 330 -8.71 8.97 0.03
N ALA A 331 -8.77 8.26 -1.10
CA ALA A 331 -9.52 8.67 -2.28
C ALA A 331 -11.01 8.27 -2.24
N TRP A 332 -11.40 7.37 -1.32
CA TRP A 332 -12.75 6.82 -1.28
C TRP A 332 -13.75 7.83 -0.72
N LYS A 333 -15.03 7.70 -1.07
CA LYS A 333 -16.10 8.49 -0.45
C LYS A 333 -16.71 7.83 0.77
N SER A 334 -16.66 6.51 0.83
CA SER A 334 -17.18 5.71 1.93
C SER A 334 -16.29 4.50 2.18
N TYR A 335 -16.14 4.11 3.44
CA TYR A 335 -15.39 2.94 3.87
C TYR A 335 -16.17 2.21 4.97
N ASP A 336 -16.50 0.95 4.75
CA ASP A 336 -17.31 0.14 5.68
C ASP A 336 -16.40 -0.65 6.62
N TYR A 337 -16.80 -0.75 7.89
CA TYR A 337 -16.02 -1.41 8.93
C TYR A 337 -16.92 -1.98 10.05
N VAL A 338 -16.41 -2.96 10.79
CA VAL A 338 -17.05 -3.52 11.99
C VAL A 338 -16.50 -2.85 13.24
N ALA A 339 -17.23 -1.89 13.81
CA ALA A 339 -16.84 -1.24 15.04
C ALA A 339 -17.11 -2.14 16.25
N SER A 340 -16.25 -2.11 17.26
CA SER A 340 -16.39 -2.88 18.51
C SER A 340 -16.54 -1.96 19.72
N GLY A 341 -17.42 -2.36 20.65
CA GLY A 341 -17.72 -1.69 21.91
C GLY A 341 -16.86 -2.20 23.07
N PHE A 342 -17.18 -1.79 24.30
CA PHE A 342 -16.44 -2.21 25.49
C PHE A 342 -16.83 -3.59 26.03
N GLU A 343 -18.05 -4.06 25.79
CA GLU A 343 -18.54 -5.37 26.30
C GLU A 343 -18.65 -6.40 25.18
N GLY A 344 -17.90 -6.22 24.09
CA GLY A 344 -17.85 -7.14 22.95
C GLY A 344 -18.94 -6.92 21.91
N GLU A 345 -19.74 -5.86 22.03
CA GLU A 345 -20.72 -5.48 21.02
C GLU A 345 -20.05 -5.13 19.69
N GLN A 346 -20.66 -5.54 18.58
CA GLN A 346 -20.16 -5.25 17.24
C GLN A 346 -21.25 -4.70 16.35
N VAL A 347 -20.94 -3.65 15.60
CA VAL A 347 -21.85 -3.05 14.63
C VAL A 347 -21.16 -2.79 13.30
N TYR A 348 -21.89 -2.96 12.21
CA TYR A 348 -21.46 -2.51 10.89
C TYR A 348 -21.67 -1.00 10.79
N VAL A 349 -20.59 -0.28 10.48
CA VAL A 349 -20.59 1.17 10.26
C VAL A 349 -19.93 1.53 8.95
N ALA A 350 -20.24 2.71 8.42
CA ALA A 350 -19.54 3.33 7.31
C ALA A 350 -18.94 4.66 7.72
N LEU A 351 -17.66 4.88 7.43
CA LEU A 351 -17.05 6.19 7.42
C LEU A 351 -17.32 6.84 6.06
N VAL A 352 -18.06 7.94 6.03
CA VAL A 352 -18.50 8.60 4.80
C VAL A 352 -18.04 10.05 4.76
N ALA A 353 -17.37 10.41 3.68
CA ALA A 353 -16.93 11.77 3.36
C ALA A 353 -18.04 12.55 2.67
N GLY A 354 -18.17 13.82 3.08
CA GLY A 354 -19.30 14.65 2.71
C GLY A 354 -18.99 16.13 2.64
N THR A 355 -20.05 16.92 2.44
CA THR A 355 -20.00 18.38 2.60
C THR A 355 -21.13 18.89 3.46
N ASP A 356 -20.88 19.96 4.21
CA ASP A 356 -21.91 20.68 4.97
C ASP A 356 -22.68 21.68 4.10
N GLY A 357 -23.63 22.40 4.70
CA GLY A 357 -24.45 23.40 3.99
C GLY A 357 -23.68 24.62 3.45
N THR A 358 -22.37 24.70 3.65
CA THR A 358 -21.45 25.72 3.09
C THR A 358 -20.47 25.13 2.08
N ASP A 359 -20.67 23.88 1.67
CA ASP A 359 -19.75 23.09 0.85
C ASP A 359 -18.38 22.81 1.54
N SER A 360 -18.32 22.96 2.86
CA SER A 360 -17.13 22.62 3.65
C SER A 360 -17.08 21.11 3.90
N PRO A 361 -15.89 20.47 3.85
CA PRO A 361 -15.77 19.03 4.04
C PRO A 361 -16.17 18.59 5.44
N VAL A 362 -16.70 17.37 5.53
CA VAL A 362 -17.06 16.71 6.78
C VAL A 362 -16.87 15.20 6.69
N LEU A 363 -16.71 14.55 7.83
CA LEU A 363 -16.71 13.09 7.97
C LEU A 363 -17.85 12.63 8.88
N THR A 364 -18.48 11.51 8.50
CA THR A 364 -19.59 10.92 9.25
C THR A 364 -19.38 9.43 9.45
N ILE A 365 -19.43 8.96 10.69
CA ILE A 365 -19.54 7.53 10.99
C ILE A 365 -21.03 7.18 11.06
N GLN A 366 -21.50 6.38 10.12
CA GLN A 366 -22.91 6.03 9.92
C GLN A 366 -23.18 4.58 10.31
N TYR A 367 -24.34 4.31 10.89
CA TYR A 367 -24.76 2.95 11.20
C TYR A 367 -25.26 2.23 9.94
N LEU A 368 -24.79 1.00 9.69
CA LEU A 368 -25.26 0.15 8.59
C LEU A 368 -26.09 -1.04 9.09
N GLY A 369 -25.79 -1.60 10.27
CA GLY A 369 -26.50 -2.76 10.82
C GLY A 369 -25.79 -3.40 12.01
N GLU A 370 -26.38 -4.45 12.59
CA GLU A 370 -25.75 -5.28 13.62
C GLU A 370 -24.92 -6.39 12.98
N VAL A 371 -23.90 -6.87 13.69
CA VAL A 371 -23.17 -8.08 13.31
C VAL A 371 -23.92 -9.28 13.88
N GLU A 372 -24.54 -10.10 13.03
CA GLU A 372 -25.12 -11.37 13.49
C GLU A 372 -23.97 -12.30 13.92
N GLU A 373 -23.90 -12.65 15.21
CA GLU A 373 -23.06 -13.77 15.64
C GLU A 373 -23.52 -15.03 14.90
N PRO A 374 -22.63 -15.78 14.23
CA PRO A 374 -23.00 -17.05 13.63
C PRO A 374 -23.53 -17.96 14.74
N GLY A 375 -24.83 -18.29 14.64
CA GLY A 375 -25.59 -18.96 15.68
C GLY A 375 -24.91 -20.20 16.23
N VAL A 376 -24.83 -20.23 17.56
CA VAL A 376 -24.92 -21.47 18.32
C VAL A 376 -26.34 -22.00 18.15
N ASP A 377 -26.53 -22.91 17.20
CA ASP A 377 -27.64 -23.87 17.16
C ASP A 377 -27.10 -25.30 17.05
#